data_AF-A0AAW1UT98-F1
#
_entry.id   AF-A0AAW1UT98-F1
#
_cell.length_a   1.000
_cell.length_b   1.000
_cell.length_c   1.000
_cell.angle_alpha   90.00
_cell.angle_beta   90.00
_cell.angle_gamma   90.00
#
_symmetry.space_group_name_H-M   'P 1'
#
loop_
_entity.id
_entity.type
_entity.pdbx_description
1 polymer ?
#
loop_
_entity_poly.entity_id
_entity_poly.type
_entity_poly.pdbx_seq_one_letter_code
_entity_poly.pdbx_strand_id
1 'polypeptide(L)'
;AIPLSNSRYAVGIDFDTVEGFIYWTDDLSKRIERARLNGSDQQDVITTEVISPDGIAIDWISRNIYWIDTGADRIEVTTIDK
;
A
#
# COMPACT_ATOMS: atom_id res chain seq x y z
N ALA A 1 11.58 7.40 12.29
CA ALA A 1 10.68 6.23 12.19
C ALA A 1 9.26 6.75 12.12
N ILE A 2 8.44 6.21 11.23
CA ILE A 2 7.02 6.59 11.12
C ILE A 2 6.26 5.69 12.10
N PRO A 3 5.49 6.25 13.05
CA PRO A 3 4.71 5.44 13.97
C PRO A 3 3.51 4.86 13.21
N LEU A 4 3.61 3.58 12.82
CA LEU A 4 2.50 2.84 12.20
C LEU A 4 1.77 2.05 13.29
N SER A 5 0.45 2.06 13.22
CA SER A 5 -0.40 1.21 14.06
C SER A 5 -0.75 -0.07 13.31
N ASN A 6 -0.84 -1.20 14.00
CA ASN A 6 -1.38 -2.45 13.43
C ASN A 6 -0.70 -3.04 12.18
N SER A 7 0.46 -2.53 11.74
CA SER A 7 1.31 -3.25 10.79
C SER A 7 1.92 -4.46 11.49
N ARG A 8 1.82 -5.62 10.84
CA ARG A 8 2.22 -6.90 11.40
C ARG A 8 3.33 -7.57 10.60
N TYR A 9 3.39 -7.31 9.29
CA TYR A 9 4.45 -7.81 8.44
C TYR A 9 4.53 -7.00 7.14
N ALA A 10 5.03 -5.76 7.24
CA ALA A 10 5.23 -4.89 6.08
C ALA A 10 6.37 -5.41 5.18
N VAL A 11 6.14 -5.45 3.86
CA VAL A 11 7.10 -6.03 2.89
C VAL A 11 7.53 -4.98 1.85
N GLY A 12 6.62 -4.57 0.96
CA GLY A 12 6.85 -3.56 -0.05
C GLY A 12 6.48 -2.16 0.44
N ILE A 13 7.18 -1.12 -0.04
CA ILE A 13 6.93 0.28 0.29
C ILE A 13 7.21 1.19 -0.90
N ASP A 14 6.38 2.20 -1.09
CA ASP A 14 6.60 3.29 -2.04
C ASP A 14 5.85 4.57 -1.57
N PHE A 15 5.97 5.69 -2.29
CA PHE A 15 5.47 6.99 -1.82
C PHE A 15 4.82 7.84 -2.92
N ASP A 16 3.90 8.70 -2.50
CA ASP A 16 3.22 9.70 -3.31
C ASP A 16 3.69 11.11 -2.91
N THR A 17 4.43 11.76 -3.80
CA THR A 17 4.94 13.12 -3.57
C THR A 17 3.88 14.20 -3.65
N VAL A 18 2.76 13.95 -4.32
CA VAL A 18 1.71 14.94 -4.56
C VAL A 18 0.85 15.13 -3.32
N GLU A 19 0.45 14.02 -2.68
CA GLU A 19 -0.42 14.07 -1.49
C GLU A 19 0.34 13.86 -0.17
N GLY A 20 1.61 13.44 -0.24
CA GLY A 20 2.49 13.27 0.92
C GLY A 20 2.19 12.01 1.73
N PHE A 21 1.83 10.93 1.04
CA PHE A 21 1.56 9.61 1.63
C PHE A 21 2.68 8.62 1.32
N ILE A 22 2.90 7.69 2.24
CA ILE A 22 3.64 6.45 2.01
C ILE A 22 2.62 5.32 1.96
N TYR A 23 2.84 4.38 1.05
CA TYR A 23 2.05 3.18 0.86
C TYR A 23 2.91 1.97 1.16
N TRP A 24 2.34 0.95 1.79
CA TRP A 24 3.03 -0.32 2.01
C TRP A 24 2.09 -1.50 1.87
N THR A 25 2.68 -2.65 1.54
CA THR A 25 2.00 -3.94 1.58
C THR A 25 2.24 -4.58 2.94
N ASP A 26 1.22 -5.21 3.53
CA ASP A 26 1.36 -5.97 4.78
C ASP A 26 0.81 -7.39 4.58
N ASP A 27 1.72 -8.37 4.51
CA ASP A 27 1.37 -9.75 4.17
C ASP A 27 0.67 -10.47 5.32
N LEU A 28 0.98 -10.18 6.59
CA LEU A 28 0.26 -10.81 7.69
C LEU A 28 -1.14 -10.23 7.87
N SER A 29 -1.30 -8.95 7.56
CA SER A 29 -2.57 -8.24 7.63
C SER A 29 -3.45 -8.37 6.38
N LYS A 30 -2.87 -8.88 5.28
CA LYS A 30 -3.57 -9.09 4.00
C LYS A 30 -4.20 -7.79 3.48
N ARG A 31 -3.43 -6.70 3.49
CA ARG A 31 -3.89 -5.38 3.04
C ARG A 31 -2.75 -4.52 2.50
N ILE A 32 -3.13 -3.52 1.72
CA ILE A 32 -2.28 -2.40 1.34
C ILE A 32 -2.77 -1.19 2.11
N GLU A 33 -1.87 -0.51 2.79
CA GLU A 33 -2.16 0.61 3.67
C GLU A 33 -1.39 1.85 3.23
N ARG A 34 -1.84 3.01 3.70
CA ARG A 34 -1.11 4.27 3.56
C ARG A 34 -1.12 5.07 4.85
N ALA A 35 -0.17 5.98 5.00
CA ALA A 35 -0.13 6.99 6.05
C ALA A 35 0.68 8.20 5.59
N ARG A 36 0.47 9.36 6.20
CA ARG A 36 1.33 10.53 5.98
C ARG A 36 2.73 10.26 6.51
N LEU A 37 3.72 11.02 6.02
CA LEU A 37 5.12 10.93 6.47
C LEU A 37 5.32 11.11 7.98
N ASN A 38 4.38 11.77 8.66
CA ASN A 38 4.39 11.96 10.11
C ASN A 38 3.66 10.84 10.88
N GLY A 39 3.14 9.82 10.19
CA GLY A 39 2.38 8.69 10.75
C GLY A 39 0.91 8.98 11.02
N SER A 40 0.45 10.21 10.78
CA SER A 40 -0.99 10.53 10.85
C SER A 40 -1.74 9.97 9.64
N ASP A 41 -3.06 9.91 9.75
CA ASP A 41 -3.96 9.59 8.64
C ASP A 41 -3.66 8.21 8.02
N GLN A 42 -3.40 7.23 8.89
CA GLN A 42 -3.24 5.84 8.48
C GLN A 42 -4.58 5.26 8.05
N GLN A 43 -4.62 4.66 6.86
CA GLN A 43 -5.83 4.12 6.25
C GLN A 43 -5.52 2.82 5.50
N ASP A 44 -6.49 1.91 5.50
CA ASP A 44 -6.49 0.77 4.59
C ASP A 44 -6.90 1.25 3.20
N VAL A 45 -6.13 0.88 2.18
CA VAL A 45 -6.38 1.25 0.78
C VAL A 45 -7.00 0.10 0.01
N ILE A 46 -6.46 -1.11 0.18
CA ILE A 46 -6.96 -2.33 -0.46
C ILE A 46 -7.04 -3.43 0.60
N THR A 47 -8.23 -4.01 0.76
CA THR A 47 -8.53 -5.04 1.78
C THR A 47 -9.19 -6.29 1.21
N THR A 48 -9.47 -6.31 -0.10
CA THR A 48 -10.19 -7.38 -0.78
C THR A 48 -9.25 -8.13 -1.73
N GLU A 49 -9.36 -9.46 -1.74
CA GLU A 49 -8.58 -10.35 -2.62
C GLU A 49 -7.05 -10.25 -2.50
N VAL A 50 -6.55 -9.67 -1.41
CA VAL A 50 -5.12 -9.64 -1.09
C VAL A 50 -4.72 -10.92 -0.36
N ILE A 51 -3.81 -11.71 -0.94
CA ILE A 51 -3.35 -13.00 -0.41
C ILE A 51 -1.89 -12.91 0.06
N SER A 52 -0.94 -12.51 -0.78
CA SER A 52 0.46 -12.27 -0.38
C SER A 52 1.08 -11.13 -1.20
N PRO A 53 0.89 -9.88 -0.75
CA PRO A 53 1.34 -8.70 -1.48
C PRO A 53 2.83 -8.40 -1.21
N ASP A 54 3.69 -8.73 -2.17
CA ASP A 54 5.15 -8.67 -1.98
C ASP A 54 5.79 -7.38 -2.49
N GLY A 55 5.15 -6.70 -3.44
CA GLY A 55 5.69 -5.50 -4.08
C GLY A 55 4.61 -4.49 -4.41
N ILE A 56 4.99 -3.20 -4.41
CA ILE A 56 4.10 -2.08 -4.72
C ILE A 56 4.84 -1.00 -5.52
N ALA A 57 4.13 -0.33 -6.41
CA ALA A 57 4.60 0.85 -7.13
C ALA A 57 3.46 1.88 -7.25
N ILE A 58 3.78 3.15 -7.02
CA ILE A 58 2.81 4.25 -7.05
C ILE A 58 3.09 5.13 -8.27
N ASP A 59 2.10 5.24 -9.17
CA ASP A 59 2.08 6.27 -10.20
C ASP A 59 1.34 7.49 -9.67
N TRP A 60 2.07 8.41 -9.05
CA TRP A 60 1.50 9.62 -8.47
C TRP A 60 0.98 10.61 -9.52
N ILE A 61 1.38 10.48 -10.79
CA ILE A 61 0.93 11.34 -11.89
C ILE A 61 -0.45 10.91 -12.36
N SER A 62 -0.60 9.62 -12.70
CA SER A 62 -1.87 9.06 -13.20
C SER A 62 -2.81 8.62 -12.08
N ARG A 63 -2.35 8.65 -10.81
CA ARG A 63 -3.09 8.22 -9.61
C ARG A 63 -3.40 6.73 -9.64
N ASN A 64 -2.41 5.88 -9.88
CA ASN A 64 -2.58 4.43 -9.86
C ASN A 64 -1.66 3.76 -8.83
N ILE A 65 -2.14 2.67 -8.24
CA ILE A 65 -1.37 1.74 -7.42
C ILE A 65 -1.23 0.44 -8.18
N TYR A 66 -0.01 -0.04 -8.32
CA TYR A 66 0.31 -1.35 -8.87
C TYR A 66 0.87 -2.21 -7.75
N TRP A 67 0.45 -3.47 -7.64
CA TRP A 67 1.03 -4.39 -6.68
C TRP A 67 1.17 -5.79 -7.25
N ILE A 68 2.12 -6.54 -6.69
CA ILE A 68 2.36 -7.94 -7.00
C ILE A 68 1.78 -8.74 -5.84
N ASP A 69 0.88 -9.67 -6.15
CA ASP A 69 0.36 -10.65 -5.20
C ASP A 69 0.80 -12.05 -5.60
N THR A 70 1.81 -12.58 -4.90
CA THR A 70 2.38 -13.90 -5.20
C THR A 70 1.51 -15.05 -4.68
N GLY A 71 0.59 -14.78 -3.75
CA GLY A 71 -0.37 -15.76 -3.26
C GLY A 71 -1.55 -15.94 -4.21
N ALA A 72 -1.90 -14.89 -4.96
CA ALA A 72 -2.94 -14.90 -5.98
C ALA A 72 -2.42 -15.17 -7.41
N ASP A 73 -1.10 -15.21 -7.60
CA ASP A 73 -0.40 -15.28 -8.90
C ASP A 73 -0.79 -14.15 -9.86
N ARG A 74 -0.84 -12.90 -9.36
CA ARG A 74 -1.30 -11.73 -10.12
C ARG A 74 -0.42 -10.51 -9.95
N ILE A 75 -0.45 -9.66 -10.98
CA ILE A 75 -0.12 -8.24 -10.88
C ILE A 75 -1.42 -7.49 -11.06
N GLU A 76 -1.73 -6.60 -10.12
CA GLU A 76 -3.00 -5.89 -10.09
C GLU A 76 -2.77 -4.38 -10.10
N VAL A 77 -3.82 -3.65 -10.48
CA VAL A 77 -3.83 -2.20 -10.55
C VAL A 77 -5.17 -1.65 -10.13
N THR A 78 -5.15 -0.54 -9.40
CA THR A 78 -6.35 0.26 -9.11
C THR A 78 -6.03 1.75 -9.12
N THR A 79 -7.05 2.58 -9.29
CA THR A 79 -6.94 4.03 -9.15
C THR A 79 -6.92 4.42 -7.67
N ILE A 80 -6.10 5.41 -7.32
CA ILE A 80 -6.15 6.08 -6.02
C ILE A 80 -7.39 6.99 -6.07
N ASP A 81 -8.46 6.57 -5.41
CA ASP A 81 -9.64 7.40 -5.26
C ASP A 81 -9.27 8.71 -4.55
N LYS A 82 -9.75 9.83 -5.10
CA LYS A 82 -9.59 11.17 -4.52
C LYS A 82 -10.55 11.41 -3.37
#